data_AF-A0A7K4AE02-F1
#
_entry.id   AF-A0A7K4AE02-F1
#
_cell.length_a   1.000
_cell.length_b   1.000
_cell.length_c   1.000
_cell.angle_alpha   90.00
_cell.angle_beta   90.00
_cell.angle_gamma   90.00
#
_symmetry.space_group_name_H-M   'P 1'
#
loop_
_entity.id
_entity.type
_entity.pdbx_description
1 polymer ?
#
loop_
_entity_poly.entity_id
_entity_poly.type
_entity_poly.pdbx_seq_one_letter_code
_entity_poly.pdbx_strand_id
1 'polypeptide(L)'
;MSLDARRGRHLPLRYIAATVAVIVVIIIISATALPVHSLSMEERRIVPLEEGITEINLDVISIRGEVDVGFTDLYGEAVAISTQLSGSASVLAEKTPLNISVEYNSDALTGVIDVEVFVDIYAPWPYHSLKESMCEILIDRSLAANISIAVVTGGTTIRTIDGVNIMGLNIDVTSKGSTVHLNNGTTLSGDISIQSATGGSDLYWDNVTVIGDHQIVMNESTGDLSVRIYQIDDMGGNITFLSKKVGKPLLFHMELGEDTGALVNVTSFYGKVKLDYSDRFNYCVNDRIKSQYSATSWFDVELENFVGDIDVRCM
;
A
#
# COMPACT_ATOMS: atom_id res chain seq x y z
N MET A 1 -17.06 69.27 -33.21
CA MET A 1 -16.64 67.88 -32.94
C MET A 1 -15.59 67.92 -31.85
N SER A 2 -15.91 67.43 -30.65
CA SER A 2 -14.91 67.19 -29.60
C SER A 2 -15.35 65.96 -28.81
N LEU A 3 -14.51 64.92 -28.84
CA LEU A 3 -14.63 63.66 -28.13
C LEU A 3 -14.20 63.88 -26.68
N ASP A 4 -15.13 63.76 -25.72
CA ASP A 4 -14.77 63.69 -24.30
C ASP A 4 -14.32 62.27 -23.94
N ALA A 5 -13.01 62.14 -23.73
CA ALA A 5 -12.34 60.92 -23.30
C ALA A 5 -12.58 60.67 -21.81
N ARG A 6 -13.29 59.58 -21.49
CA ARG A 6 -13.33 58.98 -20.15
C ARG A 6 -11.92 58.54 -19.75
N ARG A 7 -11.26 59.27 -18.85
CA ARG A 7 -10.04 58.81 -18.15
C ARG A 7 -10.45 58.08 -16.87
N GLY A 8 -10.33 56.76 -16.90
CA GLY A 8 -10.59 55.87 -15.77
C GLY A 8 -9.65 56.16 -14.60
N ARG A 9 -10.22 56.25 -13.40
CA ARG A 9 -9.47 56.30 -12.15
C ARG A 9 -8.88 54.91 -11.89
N HIS A 10 -7.58 54.75 -12.10
CA HIS A 10 -6.85 53.57 -11.62
C HIS A 10 -6.70 53.69 -10.09
N LEU A 11 -7.40 52.83 -9.36
CA LEU A 11 -7.16 52.63 -7.93
C LEU A 11 -5.71 52.16 -7.72
N PRO A 12 -4.98 52.64 -6.71
CA PRO A 12 -3.59 52.25 -6.50
C PRO A 12 -3.52 50.75 -6.18
N LEU A 13 -2.67 50.01 -6.89
CA LEU A 13 -2.54 48.55 -6.84
C LEU A 13 -2.44 47.97 -5.40
N ARG A 14 -1.87 48.76 -4.46
CA ARG A 14 -1.71 48.40 -3.05
C ARG A 14 -3.03 48.29 -2.28
N TYR A 15 -4.04 49.09 -2.64
CA TYR A 15 -5.36 49.01 -2.01
C TYR A 15 -6.15 47.80 -2.50
N ILE A 16 -6.02 47.44 -3.78
CA ILE A 16 -6.64 46.23 -4.33
C ILE A 16 -6.06 44.99 -3.64
N ALA A 17 -4.73 44.92 -3.48
CA ALA A 17 -4.06 43.82 -2.80
C ALA A 17 -4.47 43.70 -1.32
N ALA A 18 -4.56 44.82 -0.59
CA ALA A 18 -4.97 44.83 0.82
C ALA A 18 -6.44 44.40 0.99
N THR A 19 -7.35 44.87 0.12
CA THR A 19 -8.76 44.49 0.16
C THR A 19 -8.95 43.01 -0.15
N VAL A 20 -8.22 42.46 -1.15
CA VAL A 20 -8.25 41.03 -1.45
C VAL A 20 -7.75 40.20 -0.28
N ALA A 21 -6.63 40.59 0.35
CA ALA A 21 -6.10 39.89 1.51
C ALA A 21 -7.09 39.88 2.69
N VAL A 22 -7.74 41.02 2.98
CA VAL A 22 -8.76 41.12 4.04
C VAL A 22 -9.97 40.26 3.72
N ILE A 23 -10.45 40.24 2.47
CA ILE A 23 -11.56 39.39 2.05
C ILE A 23 -11.20 37.91 2.22
N VAL A 24 -10.01 37.48 1.80
CA VAL A 24 -9.54 36.09 1.97
C VAL A 24 -9.48 35.70 3.45
N VAL A 25 -8.92 36.57 4.31
CA VAL A 25 -8.87 36.31 5.76
C VAL A 25 -10.27 36.24 6.38
N ILE A 26 -11.19 37.13 5.99
CA ILE A 26 -12.58 37.10 6.47
C ILE A 26 -13.29 35.81 6.02
N ILE A 27 -13.07 35.36 4.78
CA ILE A 27 -13.63 34.10 4.27
C ILE A 27 -13.08 32.91 5.08
N ILE A 28 -11.77 32.88 5.37
CA ILE A 28 -11.14 31.83 6.17
C ILE A 28 -11.72 31.83 7.61
N ILE A 29 -11.76 33.00 8.27
CA ILE A 29 -12.28 33.11 9.64
C ILE A 29 -13.77 32.69 9.71
N SER A 30 -14.57 33.11 8.73
CA SER A 30 -15.99 32.76 8.65
C SER A 30 -16.19 31.27 8.41
N ALA A 31 -15.35 30.63 7.59
CA ALA A 31 -15.36 29.18 7.38
C ALA A 31 -14.98 28.39 8.65
N THR A 32 -14.05 28.91 9.46
CA THR A 32 -13.65 28.28 10.74
C THR A 32 -14.65 28.47 11.89
N ALA A 33 -15.59 29.41 11.76
CA ALA A 33 -16.59 29.72 12.80
C ALA A 33 -17.89 28.91 12.68
N LEU A 34 -17.96 27.96 11.74
CA LEU A 34 -19.11 27.08 11.62
C LEU A 34 -19.21 26.15 12.85
N PRO A 35 -20.40 25.92 13.41
CA PRO A 35 -20.56 24.97 14.49
C PRO A 35 -20.14 23.58 13.98
N VAL A 36 -19.25 22.93 14.72
CA VAL A 36 -18.74 21.60 14.40
C VAL A 36 -19.29 20.57 15.37
N HIS A 37 -19.65 19.42 14.85
CA HIS A 37 -20.03 18.25 15.63
C HIS A 37 -19.06 17.11 15.35
N SER A 38 -18.89 16.21 16.32
CA SER A 38 -18.12 14.99 16.12
C SER A 38 -18.81 14.09 15.10
N LEU A 39 -18.05 13.64 14.11
CA LEU A 39 -18.47 12.63 13.16
C LEU A 39 -17.82 11.31 13.59
N SER A 40 -18.64 10.28 13.79
CA SER A 40 -18.20 8.90 13.99
C SER A 40 -19.20 8.00 13.27
N MET A 41 -18.69 7.19 12.36
CA MET A 41 -19.47 6.21 11.60
C MET A 41 -18.72 4.89 11.60
N GLU A 42 -19.48 3.83 11.75
CA GLU A 42 -19.01 2.46 11.68
C GLU A 42 -20.00 1.67 10.85
N GLU A 43 -19.50 0.92 9.88
CA GLU A 43 -20.29 0.01 9.07
C GLU A 43 -19.61 -1.34 8.98
N ARG A 44 -20.39 -2.41 9.10
CA ARG A 44 -19.89 -3.78 9.02
C ARG A 44 -20.67 -4.57 7.98
N ARG A 45 -19.94 -5.29 7.12
CA ARG A 45 -20.45 -6.21 6.10
C ARG A 45 -19.79 -7.56 6.28
N ILE A 46 -20.53 -8.62 5.98
CA ILE A 46 -20.08 -10.01 6.12
C ILE A 46 -20.42 -10.73 4.82
N VAL A 47 -19.45 -11.47 4.29
CA VAL A 47 -19.61 -12.36 3.15
C VAL A 47 -19.62 -13.80 3.69
N PRO A 48 -20.70 -14.57 3.49
CA PRO A 48 -20.78 -15.94 4.01
C PRO A 48 -19.79 -16.86 3.29
N LEU A 49 -19.29 -17.88 4.00
CA LEU A 49 -18.51 -18.96 3.39
C LEU A 49 -19.45 -20.10 2.99
N GLU A 50 -19.60 -20.32 1.69
CA GLU A 50 -20.42 -21.41 1.15
C GLU A 50 -19.64 -22.73 1.09
N GLU A 51 -20.35 -23.86 1.14
CA GLU A 51 -19.72 -25.17 1.04
C GLU A 51 -19.02 -25.35 -0.31
N GLY A 52 -17.78 -25.87 -0.27
CA GLY A 52 -16.98 -26.13 -1.47
C GLY A 52 -16.13 -24.95 -1.93
N ILE A 53 -16.25 -23.77 -1.31
CA ILE A 53 -15.35 -22.63 -1.56
C ILE A 53 -14.00 -22.87 -0.87
N THR A 54 -12.92 -22.71 -1.63
CA THR A 54 -11.54 -22.88 -1.17
C THR A 54 -10.64 -21.70 -1.54
N GLU A 55 -11.11 -20.82 -2.43
CA GLU A 55 -10.33 -19.70 -2.95
C GLU A 55 -11.15 -18.42 -2.90
N ILE A 56 -10.48 -17.28 -2.71
CA ILE A 56 -11.07 -15.95 -2.74
C ILE A 56 -10.32 -15.04 -3.70
N ASN A 57 -11.05 -14.37 -4.58
CA ASN A 57 -10.59 -13.19 -5.30
C ASN A 57 -11.16 -11.96 -4.62
N LEU A 58 -10.29 -11.16 -3.99
CA LEU A 58 -10.68 -9.91 -3.33
C LEU A 58 -10.21 -8.73 -4.18
N ASP A 59 -11.13 -7.89 -4.64
CA ASP A 59 -10.83 -6.62 -5.29
C ASP A 59 -11.32 -5.44 -4.44
N VAL A 60 -10.41 -4.55 -4.07
CA VAL A 60 -10.70 -3.43 -3.16
C VAL A 60 -10.33 -2.12 -3.84
N ILE A 61 -11.31 -1.23 -3.97
CA ILE A 61 -11.10 0.13 -4.47
C ILE A 61 -11.46 1.11 -3.36
N SER A 62 -10.45 1.84 -2.88
CA SER A 62 -10.62 2.91 -1.89
C SER A 62 -10.19 4.25 -2.48
N ILE A 63 -11.15 5.17 -2.63
CA ILE A 63 -10.84 6.53 -3.11
C ILE A 63 -10.09 7.31 -2.02
N ARG A 64 -10.47 7.11 -0.77
CA ARG A 64 -9.86 7.77 0.37
C ARG A 64 -9.97 6.90 1.62
N GLY A 65 -8.88 6.77 2.35
CA GLY A 65 -8.81 5.98 3.57
C GLY A 65 -7.69 4.96 3.55
N GLU A 66 -7.42 4.37 4.70
CA GLU A 66 -6.49 3.27 4.84
C GLU A 66 -7.23 1.94 4.70
N VAL A 67 -6.60 0.96 4.06
CA VAL A 67 -7.14 -0.40 3.91
C VAL A 67 -6.22 -1.37 4.65
N ASP A 68 -6.71 -2.02 5.70
CA ASP A 68 -5.98 -3.06 6.43
C ASP A 68 -6.58 -4.42 6.11
N VAL A 69 -5.78 -5.33 5.53
CA VAL A 69 -6.19 -6.69 5.20
C VAL A 69 -5.47 -7.66 6.12
N GLY A 70 -6.26 -8.45 6.86
CA GLY A 70 -5.78 -9.48 7.76
C GLY A 70 -6.43 -10.82 7.48
N PHE A 71 -5.88 -11.87 8.09
CA PHE A 71 -6.40 -13.22 8.01
C PHE A 71 -6.67 -13.76 9.41
N THR A 72 -7.78 -14.50 9.59
CA THR A 72 -8.16 -15.12 10.86
C THR A 72 -9.12 -16.28 10.63
N ASP A 73 -9.38 -17.10 11.64
CA ASP A 73 -10.53 -18.02 11.60
C ASP A 73 -11.83 -17.21 11.73
N LEU A 74 -12.71 -17.27 10.74
CA LEU A 74 -14.01 -16.58 10.72
C LEU A 74 -15.22 -17.51 10.88
N TYR A 75 -14.99 -18.83 10.98
CA TYR A 75 -16.00 -19.84 11.36
C TYR A 75 -17.35 -19.73 10.59
N GLY A 76 -17.30 -19.81 9.25
CA GLY A 76 -18.48 -19.80 8.39
C GLY A 76 -18.71 -18.48 7.64
N GLU A 77 -17.82 -17.51 7.81
CA GLU A 77 -17.74 -16.31 6.99
C GLU A 77 -16.48 -16.39 6.14
N ALA A 78 -16.54 -15.97 4.88
CA ALA A 78 -15.38 -15.91 3.99
C ALA A 78 -14.60 -14.60 4.24
N VAL A 79 -15.34 -13.50 4.44
CA VAL A 79 -14.78 -12.17 4.67
C VAL A 79 -15.64 -11.39 5.65
N ALA A 80 -15.01 -10.71 6.61
CA ALA A 80 -15.64 -9.68 7.43
C ALA A 80 -15.01 -8.32 7.12
N ILE A 81 -15.84 -7.34 6.75
CA ILE A 81 -15.42 -5.99 6.36
C ILE A 81 -15.97 -5.01 7.38
N SER A 82 -15.10 -4.19 7.96
CA SER A 82 -15.44 -3.15 8.93
C SER A 82 -14.86 -1.82 8.48
N THR A 83 -15.69 -0.80 8.33
CA THR A 83 -15.24 0.55 7.98
C THR A 83 -15.51 1.50 9.12
N GLN A 84 -14.48 2.24 9.52
CA GLN A 84 -14.53 3.24 10.56
C GLN A 84 -14.12 4.61 10.01
N LEU A 85 -14.94 5.61 10.30
CA LEU A 85 -14.70 7.00 9.93
C LEU A 85 -14.87 7.87 11.16
N SER A 86 -13.83 8.65 11.51
CA SER A 86 -13.89 9.60 12.62
C SER A 86 -13.37 10.98 12.22
N GLY A 87 -13.97 12.03 12.79
CA GLY A 87 -13.58 13.41 12.50
C GLY A 87 -14.57 14.43 13.05
N SER A 88 -14.67 15.55 12.34
CA SER A 88 -15.65 16.59 12.61
C SER A 88 -16.34 17.04 11.33
N ALA A 89 -17.61 17.41 11.47
CA ALA A 89 -18.45 17.91 10.40
C ALA A 89 -19.12 19.22 10.82
N SER A 90 -19.21 20.15 9.88
CA SER A 90 -19.99 21.39 10.01
C SER A 90 -21.49 21.07 10.02
N VAL A 91 -22.32 21.93 10.62
CA VAL A 91 -23.79 21.85 10.50
C VAL A 91 -24.27 21.92 9.05
N LEU A 92 -23.46 22.49 8.15
CA LEU A 92 -23.75 22.57 6.71
C LEU A 92 -23.25 21.36 5.91
N ALA A 93 -22.57 20.41 6.57
CA ALA A 93 -22.05 19.23 5.93
C ALA A 93 -23.18 18.25 5.55
N GLU A 94 -22.92 17.44 4.52
CA GLU A 94 -23.78 16.30 4.20
C GLU A 94 -23.79 15.29 5.36
N LYS A 95 -24.91 14.55 5.49
CA LYS A 95 -25.14 13.70 6.65
C LYS A 95 -24.31 12.42 6.66
N THR A 96 -23.84 11.93 5.52
CA THR A 96 -23.17 10.63 5.38
C THR A 96 -22.02 10.73 4.39
N PRO A 97 -20.82 11.15 4.83
CA PRO A 97 -19.65 11.26 3.96
C PRO A 97 -19.02 9.91 3.59
N LEU A 98 -19.51 8.79 4.14
CA LEU A 98 -19.05 7.44 3.83
C LEU A 98 -20.04 6.74 2.89
N ASN A 99 -19.53 6.19 1.80
CA ASN A 99 -20.23 5.28 0.91
C ASN A 99 -19.42 3.99 0.77
N ILE A 100 -20.01 2.86 1.15
CA ILE A 100 -19.42 1.54 0.99
C ILE A 100 -20.36 0.62 0.22
N SER A 101 -19.82 -0.06 -0.79
CA SER A 101 -20.48 -1.14 -1.51
C SER A 101 -19.66 -2.41 -1.34
N VAL A 102 -20.34 -3.52 -1.07
CA VAL A 102 -19.75 -4.86 -1.05
C VAL A 102 -20.62 -5.74 -1.91
N GLU A 103 -20.05 -6.23 -3.00
CA GLU A 103 -20.67 -7.20 -3.90
C GLU A 103 -19.88 -8.50 -3.82
N TYR A 104 -20.57 -9.62 -3.93
CA TYR A 104 -19.89 -10.91 -3.98
C TYR A 104 -20.65 -11.88 -4.88
N ASN A 105 -19.90 -12.79 -5.48
CA ASN A 105 -20.41 -13.87 -6.30
C ASN A 105 -19.65 -15.14 -5.97
N SER A 106 -20.36 -16.20 -5.58
CA SER A 106 -19.79 -17.50 -5.28
C SER A 106 -20.03 -18.47 -6.43
N ASP A 107 -19.00 -19.23 -6.79
CA ASP A 107 -19.11 -20.33 -7.74
C ASP A 107 -18.61 -21.62 -7.10
N ALA A 108 -19.55 -22.41 -6.56
CA ALA A 108 -19.25 -23.69 -5.92
C ALA A 108 -18.70 -24.75 -6.90
N LEU A 109 -18.83 -24.57 -8.23
CA LEU A 109 -18.25 -25.51 -9.20
C LEU A 109 -16.74 -25.29 -9.36
N THR A 110 -16.30 -24.04 -9.30
CA THR A 110 -14.88 -23.68 -9.36
C THR A 110 -14.24 -23.60 -7.97
N GLY A 111 -15.05 -23.48 -6.92
CA GLY A 111 -14.57 -23.34 -5.53
C GLY A 111 -14.07 -21.93 -5.22
N VAL A 112 -14.48 -20.93 -6.01
CA VAL A 112 -14.00 -19.55 -5.92
C VAL A 112 -15.12 -18.63 -5.46
N ILE A 113 -14.80 -17.68 -4.59
CA ILE A 113 -15.65 -16.55 -4.27
C ILE A 113 -14.99 -15.23 -4.71
N ASP A 114 -15.69 -14.46 -5.54
CA ASP A 114 -15.28 -13.11 -5.93
C ASP A 114 -15.92 -12.11 -4.97
N VAL A 115 -15.12 -11.23 -4.39
CA VAL A 115 -15.57 -10.19 -3.45
C VAL A 115 -15.04 -8.84 -3.91
N GLU A 116 -15.95 -7.93 -4.25
CA GLU A 116 -15.66 -6.57 -4.66
C GLU A 116 -16.04 -5.60 -3.54
N VAL A 117 -15.08 -4.79 -3.09
CA VAL A 117 -15.25 -3.80 -2.02
C VAL A 117 -14.94 -2.42 -2.56
N PHE A 118 -15.94 -1.54 -2.59
CA PHE A 118 -15.79 -0.15 -2.97
C PHE A 118 -16.00 0.75 -1.77
N VAL A 119 -14.99 1.59 -1.45
CA VAL A 119 -15.04 2.56 -0.35
C VAL A 119 -14.77 3.96 -0.92
N ASP A 120 -15.75 4.85 -0.77
CA ASP A 120 -15.62 6.26 -1.13
C ASP A 120 -15.99 7.15 0.05
N ILE A 121 -15.12 8.12 0.33
CA ILE A 121 -15.29 9.06 1.44
C ILE A 121 -15.25 10.49 0.91
N TYR A 122 -16.44 11.04 0.74
CA TYR A 122 -16.63 12.41 0.28
C TYR A 122 -16.72 13.38 1.47
N ALA A 123 -15.56 13.88 1.88
CA ALA A 123 -15.41 14.80 3.01
C ALA A 123 -14.64 16.07 2.60
N PRO A 124 -15.25 17.00 1.85
CA PRO A 124 -14.59 18.21 1.38
C PRO A 124 -14.36 19.21 2.51
N TRP A 125 -13.18 19.84 2.50
CA TRP A 125 -12.89 21.02 3.31
C TRP A 125 -13.64 22.24 2.72
N PRO A 126 -14.20 23.17 3.53
CA PRO A 126 -14.11 23.26 5.00
C PRO A 126 -15.23 22.55 5.77
N TYR A 127 -16.09 21.79 5.10
CA TYR A 127 -17.27 21.19 5.74
C TYR A 127 -16.95 19.98 6.61
N HIS A 128 -15.87 19.27 6.27
CA HIS A 128 -15.39 18.12 7.03
C HIS A 128 -13.91 18.26 7.37
N SER A 129 -13.53 17.74 8.53
CA SER A 129 -12.15 17.47 8.90
C SER A 129 -12.05 16.04 9.39
N LEU A 130 -11.57 15.15 8.52
CA LEU A 130 -11.37 13.75 8.88
C LEU A 130 -10.12 13.61 9.74
N LYS A 131 -10.24 12.83 10.81
CA LYS A 131 -9.12 12.42 11.65
C LYS A 131 -8.64 11.04 11.24
N GLU A 132 -9.57 10.13 10.99
CA GLU A 132 -9.30 8.72 10.74
C GLU A 132 -10.32 8.16 9.75
N SER A 133 -9.85 7.28 8.87
CA SER A 133 -10.64 6.61 7.86
C SER A 133 -9.93 5.29 7.58
N MET A 134 -10.53 4.20 8.03
CA MET A 134 -9.96 2.85 7.97
C MET A 134 -11.02 1.87 7.47
N CYS A 135 -10.66 1.04 6.51
CA CYS A 135 -11.42 -0.13 6.07
C CYS A 135 -10.59 -1.37 6.44
N GLU A 136 -11.05 -2.10 7.45
CA GLU A 136 -10.48 -3.37 7.88
C GLU A 136 -11.21 -4.50 7.15
N ILE A 137 -10.45 -5.41 6.53
CA ILE A 137 -10.94 -6.58 5.82
C ILE A 137 -10.25 -7.79 6.44
N LEU A 138 -11.03 -8.67 7.05
CA LEU A 138 -10.57 -9.94 7.58
C LEU A 138 -11.02 -11.05 6.64
N ILE A 139 -10.08 -11.86 6.16
CA ILE A 139 -10.32 -13.02 5.29
C ILE A 139 -10.20 -14.29 6.13
N ASP A 140 -11.06 -15.28 5.87
CA ASP A 140 -10.91 -16.59 6.51
C ASP A 140 -9.61 -17.25 6.03
N ARG A 141 -8.74 -17.62 6.98
CA ARG A 141 -7.39 -18.13 6.67
C ARG A 141 -7.40 -19.46 5.89
N SER A 142 -8.52 -20.18 5.85
CA SER A 142 -8.61 -21.44 5.10
C SER A 142 -8.71 -21.23 3.59
N LEU A 143 -8.98 -19.99 3.15
CA LEU A 143 -9.09 -19.64 1.75
C LEU A 143 -7.72 -19.26 1.18
N ALA A 144 -7.41 -19.81 0.01
CA ALA A 144 -6.29 -19.32 -0.78
C ALA A 144 -6.69 -18.00 -1.45
N ALA A 145 -5.89 -16.94 -1.23
CA ALA A 145 -6.31 -15.58 -1.52
C ALA A 145 -5.53 -14.96 -2.68
N ASN A 146 -6.28 -14.42 -3.65
CA ASN A 146 -5.78 -13.52 -4.67
C ASN A 146 -6.35 -12.12 -4.38
N ILE A 147 -5.47 -11.15 -4.14
CA ILE A 147 -5.86 -9.85 -3.58
C ILE A 147 -5.41 -8.72 -4.53
N SER A 148 -6.36 -7.86 -4.90
CA SER A 148 -6.14 -6.63 -5.65
C SER A 148 -6.62 -5.44 -4.82
N ILE A 149 -5.76 -4.44 -4.60
CA ILE A 149 -6.10 -3.24 -3.83
C ILE A 149 -5.64 -2.00 -4.58
N ALA A 150 -6.57 -1.09 -4.85
CA ALA A 150 -6.31 0.24 -5.38
C ALA A 150 -6.72 1.32 -4.36
N VAL A 151 -5.75 2.13 -3.89
CA VAL A 151 -6.00 3.24 -2.95
C VAL A 151 -5.52 4.57 -3.53
N VAL A 152 -6.46 5.45 -3.85
CA VAL A 152 -6.14 6.77 -4.42
C VAL A 152 -5.63 7.73 -3.35
N THR A 153 -6.29 7.85 -2.21
CA THR A 153 -5.85 8.75 -1.12
C THR A 153 -5.84 8.03 0.21
N GLY A 154 -4.81 7.23 0.42
CA GLY A 154 -4.45 6.66 1.70
C GLY A 154 -3.30 5.70 1.51
N GLY A 155 -3.31 4.61 2.25
CA GLY A 155 -2.34 3.53 2.13
C GLY A 155 -2.98 2.18 2.43
N THR A 156 -2.20 1.13 2.30
CA THR A 156 -2.66 -0.22 2.60
C THR A 156 -1.71 -0.94 3.53
N THR A 157 -2.24 -1.79 4.39
CA THR A 157 -1.45 -2.78 5.10
C THR A 157 -2.03 -4.16 4.87
N ILE A 158 -1.17 -5.15 4.66
CA ILE A 158 -1.55 -6.56 4.59
C ILE A 158 -0.71 -7.33 5.59
N ARG A 159 -1.35 -8.17 6.41
CA ARG A 159 -0.67 -9.02 7.37
C ARG A 159 -1.20 -10.44 7.30
N THR A 160 -0.35 -11.36 6.86
CA THR A 160 -0.66 -12.79 6.88
C THR A 160 -0.44 -13.38 8.26
N ILE A 161 -0.92 -14.61 8.46
CA ILE A 161 -0.63 -15.44 9.64
C ILE A 161 -0.23 -16.84 9.16
N ASP A 162 0.22 -17.67 10.08
CA ASP A 162 0.53 -19.07 9.81
C ASP A 162 -0.65 -19.81 9.15
N GLY A 163 -0.36 -20.55 8.08
CA GLY A 163 -1.34 -21.33 7.30
C GLY A 163 -2.04 -20.56 6.17
N VAL A 164 -1.77 -19.27 5.99
CA VAL A 164 -2.34 -18.47 4.88
C VAL A 164 -1.65 -18.83 3.57
N ASN A 165 -2.44 -18.97 2.50
CA ASN A 165 -1.94 -19.12 1.13
C ASN A 165 -2.26 -17.87 0.29
N ILE A 166 -1.23 -17.20 -0.22
CA ILE A 166 -1.35 -16.05 -1.13
C ILE A 166 -1.11 -16.55 -2.57
N MET A 167 -2.17 -16.55 -3.37
CA MET A 167 -2.14 -16.92 -4.79
C MET A 167 -1.77 -15.75 -5.70
N GLY A 168 -1.81 -14.53 -5.18
CA GLY A 168 -1.48 -13.32 -5.92
C GLY A 168 -1.74 -12.09 -5.08
N LEU A 169 -0.90 -11.08 -5.25
CA LEU A 169 -1.09 -9.79 -4.58
C LEU A 169 -0.77 -8.65 -5.54
N ASN A 170 -1.73 -7.77 -5.78
CA ASN A 170 -1.55 -6.56 -6.54
C ASN A 170 -1.99 -5.34 -5.73
N ILE A 171 -1.07 -4.42 -5.48
CA ILE A 171 -1.30 -3.20 -4.70
C ILE A 171 -0.95 -1.99 -5.55
N ASP A 172 -1.87 -1.06 -5.71
CA ASP A 172 -1.66 0.25 -6.32
C ASP A 172 -2.10 1.36 -5.36
N VAL A 173 -1.15 2.10 -4.80
CA VAL A 173 -1.41 3.16 -3.81
C VAL A 173 -0.75 4.48 -4.19
N THR A 174 -1.44 5.61 -4.02
CA THR A 174 -0.86 6.89 -4.44
C THR A 174 -0.20 7.70 -3.31
N SER A 175 -0.68 7.65 -2.05
CA SER A 175 -0.39 8.74 -1.08
C SER A 175 0.37 8.39 0.21
N LYS A 176 -0.01 7.32 0.92
CA LYS A 176 0.61 6.88 2.18
C LYS A 176 1.40 5.58 2.02
N GLY A 177 1.44 5.05 0.81
CA GLY A 177 2.22 3.86 0.51
C GLY A 177 1.60 2.57 1.03
N SER A 178 2.43 1.54 1.17
CA SER A 178 1.97 0.18 1.47
C SER A 178 2.88 -0.52 2.46
N THR A 179 2.31 -1.43 3.24
CA THR A 179 3.08 -2.33 4.10
C THR A 179 2.56 -3.74 3.95
N VAL A 180 3.44 -4.67 3.57
CA VAL A 180 3.09 -6.09 3.41
C VAL A 180 3.93 -6.90 4.39
N HIS A 181 3.26 -7.66 5.25
CA HIS A 181 3.87 -8.61 6.16
C HIS A 181 3.47 -10.03 5.74
N LEU A 182 4.42 -10.74 5.14
CA LEU A 182 4.36 -12.18 4.92
C LEU A 182 5.04 -12.85 6.13
N ASN A 183 4.24 -13.17 7.15
CA ASN A 183 4.71 -13.77 8.39
C ASN A 183 5.05 -15.26 8.21
N ASN A 184 5.83 -15.81 9.14
CA ASN A 184 6.18 -17.23 9.17
C ASN A 184 4.95 -18.14 9.01
N GLY A 185 5.08 -19.15 8.15
CA GLY A 185 4.01 -20.08 7.82
C GLY A 185 3.09 -19.62 6.68
N THR A 186 3.37 -18.46 6.07
CA THR A 186 2.71 -18.05 4.82
C THR A 186 3.20 -18.93 3.67
N THR A 187 2.27 -19.38 2.84
CA THR A 187 2.56 -19.97 1.53
C THR A 187 2.33 -18.93 0.44
N LEU A 188 3.28 -18.80 -0.47
CA LEU A 188 3.18 -17.97 -1.67
C LEU A 188 3.11 -18.88 -2.90
N SER A 189 2.00 -18.83 -3.61
CA SER A 189 1.75 -19.62 -4.82
C SER A 189 1.48 -18.76 -6.06
N GLY A 190 1.81 -17.46 -6.01
CA GLY A 190 1.73 -16.55 -7.15
C GLY A 190 2.54 -15.29 -6.97
N ASP A 191 2.41 -14.39 -7.94
CA ASP A 191 3.20 -13.16 -8.03
C ASP A 191 2.71 -12.06 -7.07
N ILE A 192 3.64 -11.17 -6.71
CA ILE A 192 3.36 -9.97 -5.93
C ILE A 192 3.77 -8.73 -6.72
N SER A 193 2.87 -7.76 -6.84
CA SER A 193 3.11 -6.46 -7.46
C SER A 193 2.68 -5.37 -6.47
N ILE A 194 3.61 -4.47 -6.14
CA ILE A 194 3.38 -3.36 -5.23
C ILE A 194 3.83 -2.09 -5.95
N GLN A 195 2.88 -1.20 -6.20
CA GLN A 195 3.12 0.10 -6.82
C GLN A 195 2.68 1.21 -5.88
N SER A 196 3.60 2.15 -5.63
CA SER A 196 3.34 3.32 -4.82
C SER A 196 3.94 4.59 -5.42
N ALA A 197 3.16 5.67 -5.43
CA ALA A 197 3.65 6.97 -5.91
C ALA A 197 4.32 7.78 -4.79
N THR A 198 3.72 7.81 -3.61
CA THR A 198 4.20 8.57 -2.46
C THR A 198 3.82 7.84 -1.16
N GLY A 199 4.56 8.11 -0.08
CA GLY A 199 4.30 7.53 1.24
C GLY A 199 5.27 6.40 1.63
N GLY A 200 5.66 5.57 0.66
CA GLY A 200 6.70 4.55 0.81
C GLY A 200 6.15 3.13 0.92
N SER A 201 6.93 2.14 0.51
CA SER A 201 6.52 0.74 0.54
C SER A 201 7.45 -0.09 1.40
N ASP A 202 6.87 -0.91 2.27
CA ASP A 202 7.59 -1.85 3.12
C ASP A 202 7.15 -3.28 2.81
N LEU A 203 8.11 -4.17 2.55
CA LEU A 203 7.89 -5.61 2.49
C LEU A 203 8.67 -6.30 3.61
N TYR A 204 7.96 -7.05 4.43
CA TYR A 204 8.51 -7.95 5.43
C TYR A 204 8.21 -9.38 5.02
N TRP A 205 9.26 -10.18 4.92
CA TRP A 205 9.24 -11.59 4.57
C TRP A 205 9.90 -12.38 5.69
N ASP A 206 9.17 -13.33 6.26
CA ASP A 206 9.62 -14.17 7.36
C ASP A 206 9.25 -15.62 7.05
N ASN A 207 10.25 -16.46 6.76
CA ASN A 207 10.14 -17.91 6.52
C ASN A 207 8.90 -18.31 5.71
N VAL A 208 8.78 -17.78 4.50
CA VAL A 208 7.67 -18.04 3.59
C VAL A 208 7.97 -19.29 2.76
N THR A 209 6.97 -20.15 2.58
CA THR A 209 7.04 -21.29 1.66
C THR A 209 6.61 -20.85 0.26
N VAL A 210 7.38 -21.18 -0.77
CA VAL A 210 7.11 -20.79 -2.16
C VAL A 210 6.82 -22.03 -2.99
N ILE A 211 5.67 -22.05 -3.66
CA ILE A 211 5.26 -23.14 -4.54
C ILE A 211 5.54 -22.77 -5.99
N GLY A 212 6.70 -23.18 -6.51
CA GLY A 212 7.12 -22.89 -7.88
C GLY A 212 8.05 -21.68 -7.98
N ASP A 213 8.05 -21.03 -9.14
CA ASP A 213 8.86 -19.85 -9.41
C ASP A 213 7.95 -18.63 -9.55
N HIS A 214 8.18 -17.59 -8.74
CA HIS A 214 7.34 -16.39 -8.71
C HIS A 214 8.15 -15.10 -8.75
N GLN A 215 7.46 -14.03 -9.13
CA GLN A 215 8.01 -12.69 -9.20
C GLN A 215 7.42 -11.78 -8.13
N ILE A 216 8.29 -10.96 -7.54
CA ILE A 216 7.90 -9.86 -6.67
C ILE A 216 8.38 -8.57 -7.30
N VAL A 217 7.47 -7.69 -7.68
CA VAL A 217 7.76 -6.38 -8.26
C VAL A 217 7.37 -5.30 -7.27
N MET A 218 8.32 -4.41 -6.94
CA MET A 218 8.06 -3.25 -6.10
C MET A 218 8.51 -1.96 -6.79
N ASN A 219 7.57 -1.04 -7.04
CA ASN A 219 7.82 0.25 -7.66
C ASN A 219 7.45 1.39 -6.71
N GLU A 220 8.39 2.26 -6.37
CA GLU A 220 8.17 3.43 -5.51
C GLU A 220 8.71 4.72 -6.12
N SER A 221 7.88 5.75 -6.26
CA SER A 221 8.28 6.97 -6.97
C SER A 221 8.94 8.03 -6.10
N THR A 222 8.52 8.22 -4.85
CA THR A 222 9.08 9.31 -4.01
C THR A 222 9.17 8.96 -2.53
N GLY A 223 8.43 7.95 -2.07
CA GLY A 223 8.44 7.44 -0.71
C GLY A 223 9.69 6.62 -0.40
N ASP A 224 9.79 6.15 0.84
CA ASP A 224 10.83 5.22 1.26
C ASP A 224 10.52 3.81 0.74
N LEU A 225 11.54 2.96 0.50
CA LEU A 225 11.33 1.60 0.00
C LEU A 225 12.21 0.71 0.84
N SER A 226 11.60 -0.18 1.60
CA SER A 226 12.28 -0.99 2.58
C SER A 226 11.84 -2.43 2.43
N VAL A 227 12.81 -3.32 2.23
CA VAL A 227 12.59 -4.75 2.03
C VAL A 227 13.40 -5.48 3.07
N ARG A 228 12.75 -6.37 3.81
CA ARG A 228 13.37 -7.18 4.84
C ARG A 228 12.99 -8.63 4.62
N ILE A 229 13.98 -9.45 4.31
CA ILE A 229 13.84 -10.87 4.07
C ILE A 229 14.57 -11.63 5.17
N TYR A 230 13.85 -12.47 5.88
CA TYR A 230 14.37 -13.44 6.83
C TYR A 230 13.92 -14.83 6.36
N GLN A 231 14.86 -15.63 5.84
CA GLN A 231 14.57 -16.95 5.27
C GLN A 231 15.62 -17.95 5.74
N ILE A 232 15.36 -18.60 6.87
CA ILE A 232 16.28 -19.57 7.49
C ILE A 232 16.06 -20.99 6.95
N ASP A 233 14.80 -21.36 6.74
CA ASP A 233 14.44 -22.68 6.22
C ASP A 233 14.46 -22.68 4.69
N ASP A 234 14.44 -23.87 4.08
CA ASP A 234 14.26 -23.99 2.62
C ASP A 234 12.94 -23.34 2.19
N MET A 235 13.03 -22.43 1.22
CA MET A 235 11.87 -21.75 0.66
C MET A 235 11.04 -22.66 -0.26
N GLY A 236 11.62 -23.74 -0.79
CA GLY A 236 10.94 -24.72 -1.64
C GLY A 236 10.70 -24.29 -3.11
N GLY A 237 10.91 -23.02 -3.43
CA GLY A 237 10.74 -22.44 -4.77
C GLY A 237 11.80 -21.37 -5.07
N ASN A 238 11.62 -20.61 -6.15
CA ASN A 238 12.50 -19.49 -6.50
C ASN A 238 11.73 -18.18 -6.59
N ILE A 239 12.41 -17.09 -6.23
CA ILE A 239 11.84 -15.75 -6.29
C ILE A 239 12.73 -14.85 -7.15
N THR A 240 12.12 -14.21 -8.15
CA THR A 240 12.71 -13.06 -8.82
C THR A 240 12.17 -11.78 -8.20
N PHE A 241 13.01 -11.05 -7.51
CA PHE A 241 12.66 -9.80 -6.84
C PHE A 241 13.14 -8.60 -7.65
N LEU A 242 12.21 -7.82 -8.20
CA LEU A 242 12.50 -6.62 -8.97
C LEU A 242 12.04 -5.39 -8.21
N SER A 243 12.96 -4.47 -7.95
CA SER A 243 12.66 -3.24 -7.25
C SER A 243 13.13 -2.03 -8.03
N LYS A 244 12.21 -1.08 -8.28
CA LYS A 244 12.53 0.18 -8.93
C LYS A 244 12.11 1.36 -8.09
N LYS A 245 13.02 2.29 -7.93
CA LYS A 245 12.83 3.47 -7.10
C LYS A 245 13.24 4.78 -7.78
N VAL A 246 12.56 5.86 -7.43
CA VAL A 246 12.98 7.24 -7.70
C VAL A 246 13.05 8.06 -6.41
N GLY A 247 14.08 8.90 -6.28
CA GLY A 247 14.17 9.98 -5.28
C GLY A 247 14.83 9.62 -3.94
N LYS A 248 14.15 8.82 -3.11
CA LYS A 248 14.57 8.54 -1.72
C LYS A 248 15.46 7.28 -1.61
N PRO A 249 16.10 7.01 -0.46
CA PRO A 249 16.95 5.84 -0.28
C PRO A 249 16.17 4.51 -0.36
N LEU A 250 16.76 3.49 -0.99
CA LEU A 250 16.27 2.12 -0.96
C LEU A 250 17.01 1.36 0.14
N LEU A 251 16.28 0.71 1.04
CA LEU A 251 16.83 -0.13 2.09
C LEU A 251 16.49 -1.60 1.78
N PHE A 252 17.52 -2.44 1.67
CA PHE A 252 17.35 -3.87 1.46
C PHE A 252 18.12 -4.62 2.54
N HIS A 253 17.42 -5.47 3.29
CA HIS A 253 18.01 -6.34 4.28
C HIS A 253 17.58 -7.77 4.01
N MET A 254 18.53 -8.69 3.98
CA MET A 254 18.30 -10.10 3.77
C MET A 254 19.15 -10.91 4.74
N GLU A 255 18.55 -11.89 5.39
CA GLU A 255 19.21 -12.89 6.24
C GLU A 255 18.77 -14.28 5.76
N LEU A 256 19.74 -15.10 5.37
CA LEU A 256 19.47 -16.43 4.78
C LEU A 256 20.09 -17.56 5.58
N GLY A 257 19.37 -18.69 5.64
CA GLY A 257 19.87 -19.98 6.08
C GLY A 257 20.77 -20.66 5.04
N GLU A 258 21.19 -21.89 5.33
CA GLU A 258 22.12 -22.63 4.45
C GLU A 258 21.44 -23.22 3.22
N ASP A 259 20.12 -23.46 3.30
CA ASP A 259 19.33 -24.11 2.24
C ASP A 259 18.76 -23.12 1.21
N THR A 260 18.84 -21.81 1.48
CA THR A 260 18.37 -20.74 0.60
C THR A 260 19.53 -19.85 0.15
N GLY A 261 19.67 -19.64 -1.15
CA GLY A 261 20.70 -18.78 -1.72
C GLY A 261 20.14 -17.48 -2.29
N ALA A 262 21.03 -16.52 -2.55
CA ALA A 262 20.67 -15.29 -3.25
C ALA A 262 21.75 -14.78 -4.20
N LEU A 263 21.28 -14.10 -5.24
CA LEU A 263 22.02 -13.23 -6.13
C LEU A 263 21.39 -11.84 -6.04
N VAL A 264 22.17 -10.83 -5.66
CA VAL A 264 21.71 -9.44 -5.55
C VAL A 264 22.49 -8.56 -6.51
N ASN A 265 21.79 -7.93 -7.45
CA ASN A 265 22.30 -6.96 -8.40
C ASN A 265 21.77 -5.57 -8.03
N VAL A 266 22.66 -4.59 -7.92
CA VAL A 266 22.31 -3.25 -7.45
C VAL A 266 22.77 -2.20 -8.46
N THR A 267 21.84 -1.33 -8.85
CA THR A 267 22.11 -0.22 -9.77
C THR A 267 21.58 1.08 -9.19
N SER A 268 22.46 2.04 -8.91
CA SER A 268 22.08 3.43 -8.59
C SER A 268 22.63 4.38 -9.65
N PHE A 269 21.76 5.18 -10.27
CA PHE A 269 22.16 6.12 -11.34
C PHE A 269 22.72 7.43 -10.77
N TYR A 270 22.03 8.01 -9.80
CA TYR A 270 22.40 9.27 -9.15
C TYR A 270 22.35 9.14 -7.62
N GLY A 271 23.11 8.18 -7.09
CA GLY A 271 23.26 7.93 -5.67
C GLY A 271 24.48 7.07 -5.36
N LYS A 272 24.67 6.74 -4.09
CA LYS A 272 25.71 5.82 -3.64
C LYS A 272 25.11 4.45 -3.35
N VAL A 273 25.85 3.41 -3.68
CA VAL A 273 25.56 2.05 -3.23
C VAL A 273 26.42 1.75 -2.01
N LYS A 274 25.78 1.33 -0.93
CA LYS A 274 26.43 0.81 0.26
C LYS A 274 26.07 -0.66 0.41
N LEU A 275 27.08 -1.50 0.47
CA LEU A 275 26.95 -2.94 0.61
C LEU A 275 27.60 -3.37 1.92
N ASP A 276 26.84 -4.05 2.76
CA ASP A 276 27.29 -4.71 3.98
C ASP A 276 26.92 -6.18 3.88
N TYR A 277 27.88 -7.09 4.04
CA TYR A 277 27.62 -8.52 3.88
C TYR A 277 28.48 -9.39 4.79
N SER A 278 27.90 -10.49 5.23
CA SER A 278 28.59 -11.51 6.03
C SER A 278 29.55 -12.36 5.18
N ASP A 279 30.32 -13.22 5.84
CA ASP A 279 31.19 -14.19 5.20
C ASP A 279 30.45 -15.25 4.37
N ARG A 280 29.11 -15.33 4.44
CA ARG A 280 28.26 -16.19 3.61
C ARG A 280 28.07 -15.67 2.18
N PHE A 281 28.45 -14.42 1.94
CA PHE A 281 28.29 -13.74 0.66
C PHE A 281 29.64 -13.36 0.06
N ASN A 282 29.74 -13.43 -1.26
CA ASN A 282 30.88 -12.97 -2.04
C ASN A 282 30.51 -11.74 -2.84
N TYR A 283 31.30 -10.67 -2.72
CA TYR A 283 31.23 -9.56 -3.64
C TYR A 283 31.71 -9.98 -5.04
N CYS A 284 30.88 -9.67 -6.02
CA CYS A 284 31.14 -9.81 -7.44
C CYS A 284 31.40 -8.43 -8.06
N VAL A 285 32.07 -8.39 -9.21
CA VAL A 285 32.25 -7.14 -9.97
C VAL A 285 30.88 -6.55 -10.35
N ASN A 286 30.78 -5.21 -10.40
CA ASN A 286 29.58 -4.42 -10.73
C ASN A 286 28.48 -4.41 -9.65
N ASP A 287 28.86 -4.18 -8.38
CA ASP A 287 27.92 -4.02 -7.25
C ASP A 287 26.92 -5.16 -7.11
N ARG A 288 27.44 -6.36 -7.37
CA ARG A 288 26.71 -7.61 -7.31
C ARG A 288 27.20 -8.41 -6.12
N ILE A 289 26.30 -9.05 -5.39
CA ILE A 289 26.62 -9.94 -4.27
C ILE A 289 26.00 -11.30 -4.54
N LYS A 290 26.72 -12.39 -4.26
CA LYS A 290 26.19 -13.75 -4.41
C LYS A 290 26.48 -14.57 -3.16
N SER A 291 25.48 -15.32 -2.69
CA SER A 291 25.69 -16.36 -1.66
C SER A 291 26.69 -17.43 -2.13
N GLN A 292 27.45 -17.99 -1.17
CA GLN A 292 28.54 -18.92 -1.45
C GLN A 292 28.10 -20.37 -1.66
N TYR A 293 26.93 -20.74 -1.15
CA TYR A 293 26.48 -22.13 -1.09
C TYR A 293 25.61 -22.51 -2.30
N SER A 294 25.64 -23.79 -2.65
CA SER A 294 24.62 -24.37 -3.54
C SER A 294 23.34 -24.56 -2.73
N ALA A 295 22.31 -23.79 -3.04
CA ALA A 295 21.02 -23.87 -2.39
C ALA A 295 19.98 -24.59 -3.26
N THR A 296 18.95 -25.15 -2.64
CA THR A 296 17.81 -25.79 -3.32
C THR A 296 16.80 -24.76 -3.79
N SER A 297 16.71 -23.63 -3.09
CA SER A 297 15.89 -22.47 -3.41
C SER A 297 16.73 -21.19 -3.54
N TRP A 298 16.23 -20.21 -4.30
CA TRP A 298 17.02 -19.04 -4.67
C TRP A 298 16.22 -17.75 -4.78
N PHE A 299 16.83 -16.64 -4.33
CA PHE A 299 16.41 -15.27 -4.65
C PHE A 299 17.30 -14.66 -5.75
N ASP A 300 16.71 -14.27 -6.88
CA ASP A 300 17.35 -13.40 -7.86
C ASP A 300 16.82 -11.97 -7.70
N VAL A 301 17.65 -11.08 -7.16
CA VAL A 301 17.25 -9.75 -6.70
C VAL A 301 17.89 -8.69 -7.59
N GLU A 302 17.06 -7.82 -8.15
CA GLU A 302 17.46 -6.65 -8.91
C GLU A 302 16.92 -5.38 -8.25
N LEU A 303 17.83 -4.53 -7.78
CA LEU A 303 17.51 -3.28 -7.11
C LEU A 303 17.98 -2.10 -7.95
N GLU A 304 17.04 -1.30 -8.43
CA GLU A 304 17.30 -0.09 -9.20
C GLU A 304 16.83 1.16 -8.46
N ASN A 305 17.72 2.16 -8.32
CA ASN A 305 17.33 3.49 -7.83
C ASN A 305 17.83 4.58 -8.77
N PHE A 306 16.92 5.41 -9.27
CA PHE A 306 17.27 6.49 -10.19
C PHE A 306 17.99 7.64 -9.47
N VAL A 307 17.45 8.08 -8.34
CA VAL A 307 18.02 9.16 -7.52
C VAL A 307 17.95 8.72 -6.07
N GLY A 308 19.05 8.82 -5.34
CA GLY A 308 19.13 8.40 -3.94
C GLY A 308 20.00 7.16 -3.72
N ASP A 309 20.40 6.99 -2.47
CA ASP A 309 21.31 5.91 -2.07
C ASP A 309 20.60 4.55 -2.01
N ILE A 310 21.37 3.48 -2.11
CA ILE A 310 20.91 2.11 -1.84
C ILE A 310 21.77 1.54 -0.71
N ASP A 311 21.15 1.14 0.41
CA ASP A 311 21.81 0.40 1.51
C ASP A 311 21.35 -1.05 1.47
N VAL A 312 22.28 -1.95 1.12
CA VAL A 312 22.06 -3.40 1.05
C VAL A 312 22.81 -4.06 2.20
N ARG A 313 22.10 -4.88 2.98
CA ARG A 313 22.67 -5.72 4.02
C ARG A 313 22.30 -7.17 3.79
N CYS A 314 23.29 -8.05 3.66
CA CYS A 314 23.08 -9.49 3.45
C CYS A 314 23.83 -10.31 4.50
N MET A 315 23.11 -11.01 5.37
CA MET A 315 23.67 -11.77 6.49
C MET A 315 23.52 -13.28 6.30
#